data_AF-X8A328-F1
#
_entry.id   AF-X8A328-F1
#
_cell.length_a   1.000
_cell.length_b   1.000
_cell.length_c   1.000
_cell.angle_alpha   90.00
_cell.angle_beta   90.00
_cell.angle_gamma   90.00
#
_symmetry.space_group_name_H-M   'P 1'
#
loop_
_entity.id
_entity.type
_entity.pdbx_description
1 polymer ?
#
loop_
_entity_poly.entity_id
_entity_poly.type
_entity_poly.pdbx_seq_one_letter_code
_entity_poly.pdbx_strand_id
1 'polypeptide(L)'
;MGFIRPNLPVVDVADWSARPRAERIVPMARHIAQHGFGTPLVMHVMYGVKIALYILGGWLFAWSTRGIGGFTQVSAWWAEPIVFQKAVLYTMLFEVVGLGCCFGPLAGRYFPPMGSILYWLRPGTIRLPPWPDRVPLTKGSNRTPVDALLYGILLALLVFALLSDGTGPIPALDTAIGVLPRWQTVAVLAVLALISLRDKVIFLAARGEVYAPLALTFLFAGADIVVGAKVVFMVIWLGAATSKLNKHFPFVISTMLANNPFIPSGPLKRSMFKRYPDDLRPSALAGFIAHFSTAVEGLVPLVLLFSHGGWPTALAAFVMIVFHLNILLAFPMGVPLEWNVFMIFGVLWLFVTHAPLGLSNIGNPWPIGILFAVMAGTVAAGNLYPRKVSFLPGMRYYAGNWDTTLWCVRPSADEKFRVGSRALGPMQHLQLERLYGSKEETLVPLHLALAFRGMNTHGRALLTLAHRAMADYDEDDYNLCEGEVLCSMVLGWNFGDGHMHNECLIEALQQRCGFEPGEVRVVILDAQPIHRQRQEYRLVDAATGEFERGYCEVADMVVNQPWADNIPVYVQSDRVSGS
;
A
#
# COMPACT_ATOMS: atom_id res chain seq x y z
N MET A 1 21.05 16.30 -4.89
CA MET A 1 19.64 16.45 -5.31
C MET A 1 19.33 17.93 -5.40
N GLY A 2 18.61 18.37 -6.44
CA GLY A 2 18.11 19.75 -6.51
C GLY A 2 16.98 19.98 -5.49
N PHE A 3 16.83 21.22 -5.03
CA PHE A 3 15.72 21.56 -4.11
C PHE A 3 14.37 21.51 -4.82
N ILE A 4 14.28 22.17 -5.98
CA ILE A 4 13.05 22.26 -6.79
C ILE A 4 13.08 21.28 -7.97
N ARG A 5 14.19 21.22 -8.70
CA ARG A 5 14.30 20.39 -9.91
C ARG A 5 14.62 18.93 -9.54
N PRO A 6 13.96 17.95 -10.18
CA PRO A 6 14.31 16.55 -10.02
C PRO A 6 15.74 16.30 -10.53
N ASN A 7 16.39 15.30 -9.96
CA ASN A 7 17.66 14.79 -10.47
C ASN A 7 17.35 13.63 -11.41
N LEU A 8 17.24 13.88 -12.71
CA LEU A 8 16.93 12.85 -13.69
C LEU A 8 18.20 12.24 -14.31
N PRO A 9 18.13 11.02 -14.85
CA PRO A 9 19.18 10.46 -15.70
C PRO A 9 19.46 11.37 -16.91
N VAL A 10 20.74 11.49 -17.28
CA VAL A 10 21.16 12.23 -18.47
C VAL A 10 21.40 11.23 -19.59
N VAL A 11 20.66 11.37 -20.68
CA VAL A 11 20.75 10.55 -21.90
C VAL A 11 20.63 11.45 -23.12
N ASP A 12 21.20 11.04 -24.25
CA ASP A 12 20.84 11.62 -25.55
C ASP A 12 19.46 11.07 -25.93
N VAL A 13 18.41 11.89 -25.81
CA VAL A 13 17.03 11.43 -25.96
C VAL A 13 16.76 10.90 -27.37
N ALA A 14 17.38 11.46 -28.41
CA ALA A 14 17.16 11.04 -29.78
C ALA A 14 17.74 9.64 -30.01
N ASP A 15 18.99 9.40 -29.60
CA ASP A 15 19.61 8.07 -29.72
C ASP A 15 19.00 7.06 -28.74
N TRP A 16 18.78 7.45 -27.48
CA TRP A 16 18.23 6.57 -26.45
C TRP A 16 16.82 6.10 -26.77
N SER A 17 15.95 6.99 -27.27
CA SER A 17 14.54 6.65 -27.53
C SER A 17 14.37 5.61 -28.65
N ALA A 18 15.32 5.54 -29.59
CA ALA A 18 15.34 4.58 -30.69
C ALA A 18 15.79 3.16 -30.29
N ARG A 19 16.29 2.99 -29.06
CA ARG A 19 16.78 1.68 -28.57
C ARG A 19 15.64 0.80 -28.06
N PRO A 20 15.84 -0.54 -28.03
CA PRO A 20 14.89 -1.45 -27.40
C PRO A 20 14.56 -1.06 -25.95
N ARG A 21 13.36 -1.40 -25.47
CA ARG A 21 12.90 -1.08 -24.11
C ARG A 21 13.90 -1.52 -23.02
N ALA A 22 14.46 -2.72 -23.09
CA ALA A 22 15.48 -3.18 -22.15
C ALA A 22 16.69 -2.25 -22.08
N GLU A 23 17.24 -1.84 -23.23
CA GLU A 23 18.38 -0.92 -23.27
C GLU A 23 18.03 0.46 -22.72
N ARG A 24 16.79 0.92 -22.95
CA ARG A 24 16.30 2.18 -22.38
C ARG A 24 16.23 2.17 -20.85
N ILE A 25 15.96 1.01 -20.24
CA ILE A 25 15.89 0.83 -18.78
C ILE A 25 17.28 0.84 -18.13
N VAL A 26 18.35 0.40 -18.81
CA VAL A 26 19.71 0.32 -18.23
C VAL A 26 20.19 1.62 -17.57
N PRO A 27 20.20 2.79 -18.26
CA PRO A 27 20.64 4.05 -17.64
C PRO A 27 19.72 4.48 -16.48
N MET A 28 18.42 4.19 -16.57
CA MET A 28 17.44 4.51 -15.51
C MET A 28 17.70 3.68 -14.24
N ALA A 29 17.89 2.36 -14.38
CA ALA A 29 18.17 1.46 -13.25
C ALA A 29 19.51 1.80 -12.58
N ARG A 30 20.54 2.11 -13.37
CA ARG A 30 21.84 2.58 -12.87
C ARG A 30 21.72 3.91 -12.13
N HIS A 31 20.86 4.82 -12.61
CA HIS A 31 20.58 6.06 -11.90
C HIS A 31 19.92 5.80 -10.55
N ILE A 32 18.88 4.96 -10.50
CA ILE A 32 18.21 4.59 -9.25
C ILE A 32 19.20 3.99 -8.25
N ALA A 33 20.06 3.09 -8.70
CA ALA A 33 21.07 2.46 -7.84
C ALA A 33 22.07 3.44 -7.21
N GLN A 34 22.39 4.55 -7.90
CA GLN A 34 23.35 5.54 -7.42
C GLN A 34 22.71 6.73 -6.68
N HIS A 35 21.55 7.19 -7.14
CA HIS A 35 20.93 8.45 -6.72
C HIS A 35 19.56 8.26 -6.07
N GLY A 36 18.92 7.11 -6.27
CA GLY A 36 17.49 6.91 -6.03
C GLY A 36 16.63 7.42 -7.18
N PHE A 37 15.32 7.50 -6.98
CA PHE A 37 14.35 7.94 -8.00
C PHE A 37 14.52 9.40 -8.45
N GLY A 38 15.36 10.20 -7.77
CA GLY A 38 15.64 11.57 -8.20
C GLY A 38 14.57 12.60 -7.85
N THR A 39 13.61 12.24 -6.99
CA THR A 39 12.57 13.14 -6.47
C THR A 39 13.19 14.40 -5.85
N PRO A 40 12.69 15.62 -6.17
CA PRO A 40 13.24 16.84 -5.62
C PRO A 40 13.01 16.96 -4.11
N LEU A 41 13.91 17.65 -3.41
CA LEU A 41 13.89 17.72 -1.94
C LEU A 41 12.61 18.39 -1.41
N VAL A 42 12.05 19.36 -2.15
CA VAL A 42 10.79 20.03 -1.79
C VAL A 42 9.63 19.04 -1.56
N MET A 43 9.61 17.91 -2.27
CA MET A 43 8.57 16.90 -2.09
C MET A 43 8.69 16.25 -0.71
N HIS A 44 9.91 15.91 -0.27
CA HIS A 44 10.15 15.35 1.06
C HIS A 44 9.75 16.34 2.17
N VAL A 45 10.01 17.64 1.98
CA VAL A 45 9.56 18.70 2.90
C VAL A 45 8.03 18.75 2.96
N MET A 46 7.33 18.71 1.82
CA MET A 46 5.87 18.66 1.77
C MET A 46 5.31 17.49 2.58
N TYR A 47 5.89 16.29 2.44
CA TYR A 47 5.48 15.13 3.23
C TYR A 47 5.85 15.25 4.72
N GLY A 48 6.95 15.91 5.06
CA GLY A 48 7.27 16.25 6.45
C GLY A 48 6.23 17.18 7.08
N VAL A 49 5.82 18.23 6.36
CA VAL A 49 4.73 19.13 6.80
C VAL A 49 3.42 18.36 6.95
N LYS A 50 3.10 17.47 6.00
CA LYS A 50 1.91 16.60 6.07
C LYS A 50 1.90 15.74 7.34
N ILE A 51 3.03 15.12 7.70
CA ILE A 51 3.15 14.36 8.96
C ILE A 51 2.91 15.26 10.17
N ALA A 52 3.49 16.47 10.20
CA ALA A 52 3.28 17.40 11.30
C ALA A 52 1.80 17.81 11.44
N LEU A 53 1.12 18.05 10.32
CA LEU A 53 -0.32 18.35 10.28
C LEU A 53 -1.18 17.14 10.71
N TYR A 54 -0.78 15.92 10.34
CA TYR A 54 -1.42 14.70 10.80
C TYR A 54 -1.33 14.55 12.33
N ILE A 55 -0.13 14.74 12.90
CA ILE A 55 0.08 14.70 14.36
C ILE A 55 -0.76 15.79 15.03
N LEU A 56 -0.75 17.01 14.50
CA LEU A 56 -1.56 18.12 15.02
C LEU A 56 -3.06 17.80 14.97
N GLY A 57 -3.57 17.20 13.90
CA GLY A 57 -4.97 16.82 13.78
C GLY A 57 -5.39 15.79 14.84
N GLY A 58 -4.61 14.73 15.02
CA GLY A 58 -4.84 13.74 16.08
C GLY A 58 -4.80 14.36 17.47
N TRP A 59 -3.85 15.27 17.70
CA TRP A 59 -3.72 16.04 18.94
C TRP A 59 -4.94 16.91 19.21
N LEU A 60 -5.44 17.63 18.21
CA LEU A 60 -6.60 18.50 18.34
C LEU A 60 -7.88 17.71 18.66
N PHE A 61 -8.08 16.54 18.04
CA PHE A 61 -9.22 15.67 18.36
C PHE A 61 -9.13 15.04 19.75
N ALA A 62 -7.93 14.67 20.19
CA ALA A 62 -7.72 14.25 21.58
C ALA A 62 -8.05 15.41 22.53
N TRP A 63 -7.47 16.58 22.28
CA TRP A 63 -7.63 17.78 23.11
C TRP A 63 -9.06 18.32 23.16
N SER A 64 -9.86 18.13 22.11
CA SER A 64 -11.28 18.54 22.10
C SER A 64 -12.18 17.71 23.02
N THR A 65 -11.64 16.67 23.67
CA THR A 65 -12.39 15.82 24.61
C THR A 65 -12.54 16.50 25.95
N ARG A 66 -13.75 16.57 26.48
CA ARG A 66 -14.03 17.11 27.80
C ARG A 66 -13.27 16.31 28.88
N GLY A 67 -12.61 17.04 29.77
CA GLY A 67 -11.80 16.48 30.86
C GLY A 67 -10.31 16.35 30.52
N ILE A 68 -9.91 16.53 29.27
CA ILE A 68 -8.50 16.65 28.90
C ILE A 68 -7.93 17.96 29.45
N GLY A 69 -6.72 17.88 30.01
CA GLY A 69 -6.01 19.02 30.61
C GLY A 69 -5.49 20.04 29.60
N GLY A 70 -4.49 20.83 30.01
CA GLY A 70 -3.90 21.86 29.17
C GLY A 70 -3.31 21.31 27.86
N PHE A 71 -3.34 22.11 26.80
CA PHE A 71 -2.88 21.73 25.45
C PHE A 71 -1.45 21.14 25.43
N THR A 72 -0.56 21.66 26.27
CA THR A 72 0.84 21.23 26.40
C THR A 72 1.08 20.24 27.54
N GLN A 73 0.10 19.95 28.38
CA GLN A 73 0.22 19.06 29.55
C GLN A 73 0.01 17.59 29.17
N VAL A 74 0.67 17.15 28.09
CA VAL A 74 0.45 15.84 27.44
C VAL A 74 0.56 14.68 28.42
N SER A 75 1.56 14.72 29.30
CA SER A 75 1.80 13.66 30.29
C SER A 75 0.61 13.41 31.20
N ALA A 76 -0.26 14.41 31.41
CA ALA A 76 -1.43 14.30 32.28
C ALA A 76 -2.63 13.60 31.62
N TRP A 77 -2.69 13.53 30.29
CA TRP A 77 -3.90 13.08 29.60
C TRP A 77 -3.69 12.07 28.48
N TRP A 78 -2.48 11.94 27.94
CA TRP A 78 -2.25 11.08 26.77
C TRP A 78 -2.46 9.58 27.04
N ALA A 79 -2.36 9.16 28.30
CA ALA A 79 -2.60 7.80 28.73
C ALA A 79 -4.10 7.42 28.73
N GLU A 80 -5.01 8.40 28.62
CA GLU A 80 -6.45 8.13 28.56
C GLU A 80 -6.81 7.28 27.32
N PRO A 81 -7.61 6.21 27.46
CA PRO A 81 -7.90 5.28 26.37
C PRO A 81 -8.67 5.91 25.22
N ILE A 82 -9.48 6.94 25.46
CA ILE A 82 -10.12 7.73 24.40
C ILE A 82 -9.10 8.41 23.47
N VAL A 83 -7.88 8.75 23.95
CA VAL A 83 -6.84 9.35 23.10
C VAL A 83 -6.36 8.34 22.07
N PHE A 84 -6.11 7.10 22.50
CA PHE A 84 -5.75 6.01 21.58
C PHE A 84 -6.92 5.66 20.65
N GLN A 85 -8.16 5.64 21.15
CA GLN A 85 -9.36 5.41 20.34
C GLN A 85 -9.53 6.47 19.25
N LYS A 86 -9.41 7.75 19.61
CA LYS A 86 -9.49 8.84 18.65
C LYS A 86 -8.34 8.81 17.66
N ALA A 87 -7.13 8.43 18.06
CA ALA A 87 -6.03 8.24 17.11
C ALA A 87 -6.34 7.14 16.07
N VAL A 88 -6.94 6.02 16.49
CA VAL A 88 -7.37 4.94 15.57
C VAL A 88 -8.41 5.46 14.58
N LEU A 89 -9.49 6.09 15.06
CA LEU A 89 -10.57 6.59 14.20
C LEU A 89 -10.12 7.75 13.31
N TYR A 90 -9.25 8.62 13.82
CA TYR A 90 -8.68 9.74 13.08
C TYR A 90 -7.82 9.24 11.93
N THR A 91 -6.98 8.22 12.18
CA THR A 91 -6.13 7.67 11.12
C THR A 91 -6.96 6.95 10.07
N MET A 92 -8.02 6.23 10.46
CA MET A 92 -8.99 5.67 9.51
C MET A 92 -9.65 6.76 8.64
N LEU A 93 -10.07 7.88 9.26
CA LEU A 93 -10.64 9.01 8.54
C LEU A 93 -9.64 9.65 7.57
N PHE A 94 -8.41 9.88 8.03
CA PHE A 94 -7.33 10.49 7.26
C PHE A 94 -6.99 9.67 6.01
N GLU A 95 -6.93 8.34 6.16
CA GLU A 95 -6.67 7.41 5.06
C GLU A 95 -7.85 7.36 4.08
N VAL A 96 -9.09 7.16 4.58
CA VAL A 96 -10.26 6.96 3.71
C VAL A 96 -10.65 8.24 2.95
N VAL A 97 -10.38 9.44 3.50
CA VAL A 97 -10.58 10.70 2.77
C VAL A 97 -9.57 10.89 1.64
N GLY A 98 -8.44 10.16 1.68
CA GLY A 98 -7.38 10.20 0.67
C GLY A 98 -6.20 11.11 1.03
N LEU A 99 -6.08 11.48 2.30
CA LEU A 99 -4.94 12.25 2.80
C LEU A 99 -3.77 11.35 3.20
N GLY A 100 -3.99 10.06 3.47
CA GLY A 100 -2.92 9.14 3.86
C GLY A 100 -2.05 8.66 2.69
N CYS A 101 -1.98 7.35 2.49
CA CYS A 101 -0.95 6.71 1.67
C CYS A 101 -0.99 7.03 0.17
N CYS A 102 -2.14 7.44 -0.37
CA CYS A 102 -2.31 7.74 -1.79
C CYS A 102 -2.25 9.25 -2.12
N PHE A 103 -1.72 10.06 -1.21
CA PHE A 103 -1.64 11.52 -1.39
C PHE A 103 -0.36 11.96 -2.09
N GLY A 104 -0.50 12.77 -3.13
CA GLY A 104 0.56 13.58 -3.74
C GLY A 104 1.51 12.85 -4.71
N PRO A 105 2.57 13.55 -5.15
CA PRO A 105 3.44 13.09 -6.24
C PRO A 105 4.21 11.79 -5.98
N LEU A 106 4.55 11.45 -4.73
CA LEU A 106 5.18 10.16 -4.42
C LEU A 106 4.23 8.96 -4.59
N ALA A 107 2.93 9.21 -4.68
CA ALA A 107 1.91 8.24 -5.07
C ALA A 107 1.52 8.36 -6.56
N GLY A 108 2.29 9.10 -7.37
CA GLY A 108 2.02 9.30 -8.79
C GLY A 108 0.84 10.22 -9.08
N ARG A 109 0.43 11.07 -8.12
CA ARG A 109 -0.68 12.03 -8.28
C ARG A 109 -0.21 13.46 -8.33
N TYR A 110 -0.59 14.15 -9.40
CA TYR A 110 -0.19 15.54 -9.62
C TYR A 110 -1.40 16.46 -9.61
N PHE A 111 -2.43 16.18 -10.44
CA PHE A 111 -3.57 17.08 -10.63
C PHE A 111 -4.90 16.30 -10.74
N PRO A 112 -5.71 16.21 -9.67
CA PRO A 112 -5.46 16.63 -8.28
C PRO A 112 -4.51 15.68 -7.50
N PRO A 113 -3.90 16.13 -6.39
CA PRO A 113 -2.99 15.31 -5.58
C PRO A 113 -3.71 14.25 -4.72
N MET A 114 -5.04 14.20 -4.74
CA MET A 114 -5.85 13.22 -4.01
C MET A 114 -7.06 12.80 -4.85
N GLY A 115 -7.61 11.61 -4.59
CA GLY A 115 -8.84 11.12 -5.22
C GLY A 115 -9.89 10.81 -4.17
N SER A 116 -9.96 9.56 -3.71
CA SER A 116 -10.82 9.07 -2.61
C SER A 116 -12.15 9.80 -2.46
N ILE A 117 -12.27 10.75 -1.51
CA ILE A 117 -13.49 11.52 -1.27
C ILE A 117 -14.04 12.20 -2.54
N LEU A 118 -13.16 12.70 -3.40
CA LEU A 118 -13.50 13.35 -4.66
C LEU A 118 -14.07 12.35 -5.67
N TYR A 119 -13.82 11.04 -5.53
CA TYR A 119 -14.42 10.00 -6.37
C TYR A 119 -15.67 9.39 -5.73
N TRP A 120 -15.62 9.04 -4.45
CA TRP A 120 -16.58 8.12 -3.85
C TRP A 120 -17.87 8.78 -3.38
N LEU A 121 -17.89 10.11 -3.22
CA LEU A 121 -19.12 10.88 -3.07
C LEU A 121 -19.87 11.10 -4.39
N ARG A 122 -19.29 10.73 -5.55
CA ARG A 122 -19.90 10.92 -6.86
C ARG A 122 -20.49 9.59 -7.36
N PRO A 123 -21.82 9.48 -7.48
CA PRO A 123 -22.43 8.34 -8.18
C PRO A 123 -21.94 8.23 -9.63
N GLY A 124 -21.96 7.01 -10.17
CA GLY A 124 -21.56 6.69 -11.53
C GLY A 124 -20.07 6.37 -11.72
N THR A 125 -19.25 6.58 -10.69
CA THR A 125 -17.84 6.15 -10.64
C THR A 125 -17.74 4.62 -10.46
N ILE A 126 -16.55 4.04 -10.65
CA ILE A 126 -16.35 2.59 -10.53
C ILE A 126 -16.30 2.18 -9.06
N ARG A 127 -17.00 1.08 -8.72
CA ARG A 127 -16.83 0.32 -7.46
C ARG A 127 -16.41 -1.11 -7.76
N LEU A 128 -15.67 -1.72 -6.85
CA LEU A 128 -15.22 -3.11 -7.00
C LEU A 128 -15.77 -3.98 -5.85
N PRO A 129 -16.93 -4.65 -6.02
CA PRO A 129 -17.41 -5.59 -5.00
C PRO A 129 -16.42 -6.76 -4.83
N PRO A 130 -16.15 -7.22 -3.60
CA PRO A 130 -15.23 -8.34 -3.37
C PRO A 130 -15.79 -9.68 -3.87
N TRP A 131 -17.11 -9.89 -3.79
CA TRP A 131 -17.76 -11.14 -4.20
C TRP A 131 -19.11 -10.87 -4.90
N PRO A 132 -19.11 -10.24 -6.09
CA PRO A 132 -20.31 -9.78 -6.78
C PRO A 132 -21.34 -10.89 -7.07
N ASP A 133 -20.87 -12.12 -7.29
CA ASP A 133 -21.72 -13.27 -7.62
C ASP A 133 -22.18 -14.06 -6.39
N ARG A 134 -21.73 -13.68 -5.19
CA ARG A 134 -22.04 -14.41 -3.93
C ARG A 134 -22.86 -13.60 -2.96
N VAL A 135 -22.65 -12.28 -2.89
CA VAL A 135 -23.35 -11.42 -1.93
C VAL A 135 -24.53 -10.72 -2.63
N PRO A 136 -25.80 -10.99 -2.22
CA PRO A 136 -26.96 -10.36 -2.82
C PRO A 136 -26.87 -8.83 -2.80
N LEU A 137 -27.48 -8.18 -3.80
CA LEU A 137 -27.54 -6.70 -3.93
C LEU A 137 -26.19 -6.01 -4.15
N THR A 138 -25.10 -6.74 -4.38
CA THR A 138 -23.75 -6.16 -4.60
C THR A 138 -23.26 -6.24 -6.05
N LYS A 139 -24.00 -6.92 -6.94
CA LYS A 139 -23.61 -7.08 -8.35
C LYS A 139 -23.42 -5.75 -9.09
N GLY A 140 -22.51 -5.72 -10.04
CA GLY A 140 -22.22 -4.57 -10.91
C GLY A 140 -21.04 -3.72 -10.45
N SER A 141 -20.49 -2.94 -11.37
CA SER A 141 -19.28 -2.14 -11.21
C SER A 141 -19.56 -0.64 -11.04
N ASN A 142 -20.84 -0.25 -10.92
CA ASN A 142 -21.24 1.16 -10.82
C ASN A 142 -21.58 1.59 -9.40
N ARG A 143 -20.92 2.65 -8.92
CA ARG A 143 -21.21 3.27 -7.63
C ARG A 143 -22.55 3.99 -7.71
N THR A 144 -23.53 3.50 -6.97
CA THR A 144 -24.89 4.04 -6.89
C THR A 144 -24.97 5.20 -5.89
N PRO A 145 -26.07 5.97 -5.88
CA PRO A 145 -26.32 6.95 -4.80
C PRO A 145 -26.30 6.34 -3.40
N VAL A 146 -26.74 5.09 -3.24
CA VAL A 146 -26.69 4.37 -1.96
C VAL A 146 -25.24 4.15 -1.51
N ASP A 147 -24.36 3.76 -2.44
CA ASP A 147 -22.93 3.57 -2.13
C ASP A 147 -22.26 4.89 -1.70
N ALA A 148 -22.55 5.98 -2.42
CA ALA A 148 -22.05 7.31 -2.09
C ALA A 148 -22.60 7.81 -0.73
N LEU A 149 -23.87 7.54 -0.43
CA LEU A 149 -24.50 7.86 0.85
C LEU A 149 -23.86 7.07 2.00
N LEU A 150 -23.66 5.75 1.84
CA LEU A 150 -22.99 4.92 2.85
C LEU A 150 -21.58 5.46 3.16
N TYR A 151 -20.83 5.80 2.11
CA TYR A 151 -19.51 6.42 2.29
C TYR A 151 -19.60 7.77 3.03
N GLY A 152 -20.55 8.64 2.66
CA GLY A 152 -20.81 9.89 3.38
C GLY A 152 -21.18 9.69 4.86
N ILE A 153 -22.00 8.67 5.17
CA ILE A 153 -22.35 8.29 6.54
C ILE A 153 -21.11 7.85 7.31
N LEU A 154 -20.22 7.05 6.71
CA LEU A 154 -18.95 6.65 7.35
C LEU A 154 -18.14 7.88 7.76
N LEU A 155 -17.96 8.85 6.84
CA LEU A 155 -17.23 10.08 7.13
C LEU A 155 -17.88 10.89 8.26
N ALA A 156 -19.20 11.04 8.22
CA ALA A 156 -19.94 11.76 9.24
C ALA A 156 -19.83 11.08 10.62
N LEU A 157 -19.94 9.75 10.68
CA LEU A 157 -19.79 8.97 11.91
C LEU A 157 -18.38 9.06 12.49
N LEU A 158 -17.35 9.00 11.65
CA LEU A 158 -15.96 9.16 12.09
C LEU A 158 -15.73 10.55 12.70
N VAL A 159 -16.17 11.62 12.02
CA VAL A 159 -16.05 12.99 12.55
C VAL A 159 -16.86 13.15 13.83
N PHE A 160 -18.09 12.64 13.87
CA PHE A 160 -18.94 12.69 15.06
C PHE A 160 -18.31 11.97 16.25
N ALA A 161 -17.73 10.79 16.04
CA ALA A 161 -17.02 10.04 17.07
C ALA A 161 -15.76 10.79 17.56
N LEU A 162 -15.01 11.43 16.66
CA LEU A 162 -13.83 12.22 17.01
C LEU A 162 -14.16 13.47 17.83
N LEU A 163 -15.35 14.05 17.65
CA LEU A 163 -15.84 15.20 18.40
C LEU A 163 -16.61 14.81 19.68
N SER A 164 -16.82 13.52 19.93
CA SER A 164 -17.56 13.03 21.10
C SER A 164 -16.67 12.90 22.34
N ASP A 165 -17.33 12.90 23.50
CA ASP A 165 -16.71 12.79 24.81
C ASP A 165 -16.70 11.35 25.35
N GLY A 166 -15.89 11.13 26.40
CA GLY A 166 -15.79 9.85 27.08
C GLY A 166 -17.02 9.52 27.95
N THR A 167 -17.20 8.23 28.21
CA THR A 167 -18.32 7.68 28.98
C THR A 167 -18.06 7.56 30.49
N GLY A 168 -16.88 7.96 30.95
CA GLY A 168 -16.50 7.97 32.36
C GLY A 168 -15.36 7.00 32.69
N PRO A 169 -14.99 6.89 33.97
CA PRO A 169 -13.76 6.24 34.40
C PRO A 169 -13.74 4.74 34.10
N ILE A 170 -12.54 4.22 33.85
CA ILE A 170 -12.28 2.77 33.74
C ILE A 170 -11.31 2.40 34.87
N PRO A 171 -11.79 1.89 36.02
CA PRO A 171 -10.95 1.66 37.19
C PRO A 171 -9.76 0.73 36.93
N ALA A 172 -9.93 -0.27 36.06
CA ALA A 172 -8.86 -1.20 35.69
C ALA A 172 -7.69 -0.55 34.92
N LEU A 173 -7.88 0.67 34.42
CA LEU A 173 -6.87 1.44 33.69
C LEU A 173 -6.42 2.70 34.45
N ASP A 174 -7.00 2.97 35.64
CA ASP A 174 -6.77 4.20 36.42
C ASP A 174 -7.05 5.48 35.62
N THR A 175 -8.17 5.50 34.88
CA THR A 175 -8.52 6.61 33.97
C THR A 175 -9.79 7.31 34.39
N ALA A 176 -9.92 8.61 34.05
CA ALA A 176 -11.06 9.44 34.42
C ALA A 176 -12.07 9.64 33.27
N ILE A 177 -11.61 9.62 32.02
CA ILE A 177 -12.43 9.97 30.83
C ILE A 177 -12.99 8.70 30.17
N GLY A 178 -12.16 7.65 30.12
CA GLY A 178 -12.54 6.35 29.57
C GLY A 178 -12.58 6.33 28.05
N VAL A 179 -13.64 5.78 27.46
CA VAL A 179 -13.78 5.58 26.01
C VAL A 179 -15.08 6.17 25.48
N LEU A 180 -15.19 6.31 24.16
CA LEU A 180 -16.41 6.75 23.47
C LEU A 180 -17.62 5.86 23.77
N PRO A 181 -18.85 6.37 23.63
CA PRO A 181 -20.06 5.54 23.66
C PRO A 181 -19.97 4.37 22.68
N ARG A 182 -20.18 3.15 23.19
CA ARG A 182 -20.03 1.89 22.41
C ARG A 182 -20.76 1.91 21.07
N TRP A 183 -21.96 2.50 21.04
CA TRP A 183 -22.78 2.56 19.82
C TRP A 183 -22.07 3.30 18.66
N GLN A 184 -21.21 4.28 18.95
CA GLN A 184 -20.47 5.02 17.92
C GLN A 184 -19.45 4.12 17.22
N THR A 185 -18.70 3.34 18.00
CA THR A 185 -17.75 2.36 17.47
C THR A 185 -18.49 1.27 16.67
N VAL A 186 -19.60 0.76 17.21
CA VAL A 186 -20.46 -0.21 16.49
C VAL A 186 -20.99 0.38 15.18
N ALA A 187 -21.45 1.63 15.18
CA ALA A 187 -21.98 2.28 13.98
C ALA A 187 -20.91 2.46 12.90
N VAL A 188 -19.71 2.93 13.26
CA VAL A 188 -18.57 3.06 12.33
C VAL A 188 -18.22 1.69 11.73
N LEU A 189 -18.06 0.65 12.56
CA LEU A 189 -17.71 -0.69 12.11
C LEU A 189 -18.81 -1.32 11.24
N ALA A 190 -20.08 -1.14 11.60
CA ALA A 190 -21.21 -1.66 10.84
C ALA A 190 -21.30 -1.00 9.45
N VAL A 191 -21.18 0.33 9.37
CA VAL A 191 -21.20 1.04 8.09
C VAL A 191 -19.98 0.67 7.24
N LEU A 192 -18.78 0.58 7.84
CA LEU A 192 -17.60 0.10 7.13
C LEU A 192 -17.80 -1.31 6.59
N ALA A 193 -18.37 -2.23 7.37
CA ALA A 193 -18.67 -3.59 6.91
C ALA A 193 -19.67 -3.61 5.74
N LEU A 194 -20.76 -2.84 5.83
CA LEU A 194 -21.74 -2.71 4.74
C LEU A 194 -21.11 -2.16 3.45
N ILE A 195 -20.24 -1.15 3.56
CA ILE A 195 -19.47 -0.63 2.43
C ILE A 195 -18.55 -1.71 1.87
N SER A 196 -17.83 -2.43 2.72
CA SER A 196 -16.84 -3.44 2.32
C SER A 196 -17.43 -4.56 1.47
N LEU A 197 -18.68 -4.94 1.75
CA LEU A 197 -19.43 -5.92 0.94
C LEU A 197 -19.76 -5.39 -0.47
N ARG A 198 -19.86 -4.08 -0.65
CA ARG A 198 -20.29 -3.42 -1.89
C ARG A 198 -19.13 -2.87 -2.70
N ASP A 199 -18.07 -2.47 -2.03
CA ASP A 199 -16.90 -1.81 -2.60
C ASP A 199 -15.64 -2.03 -1.73
N LYS A 200 -14.83 -3.01 -2.12
CA LYS A 200 -13.61 -3.36 -1.39
C LYS A 200 -12.58 -2.22 -1.39
N VAL A 201 -12.63 -1.32 -2.38
CA VAL A 201 -11.68 -0.19 -2.50
C VAL A 201 -11.73 0.68 -1.24
N ILE A 202 -12.93 0.96 -0.73
CA ILE A 202 -13.11 1.84 0.44
C ILE A 202 -12.63 1.14 1.71
N PHE A 203 -12.84 -0.18 1.84
CA PHE A 203 -12.32 -0.95 2.98
C PHE A 203 -10.79 -0.91 3.05
N LEU A 204 -10.14 -1.16 1.91
CA LEU A 204 -8.68 -1.15 1.80
C LEU A 204 -8.13 0.27 2.00
N ALA A 205 -8.82 1.29 1.46
CA ALA A 205 -8.46 2.68 1.66
C ALA A 205 -8.63 3.15 3.11
N ALA A 206 -9.63 2.65 3.83
CA ALA A 206 -9.78 2.88 5.27
C ALA A 206 -8.77 2.09 6.11
N ARG A 207 -7.90 1.29 5.48
CA ARG A 207 -6.98 0.35 6.16
C ARG A 207 -7.75 -0.49 7.18
N GLY A 208 -8.89 -1.03 6.74
CA GLY A 208 -9.81 -1.78 7.59
C GLY A 208 -9.18 -3.00 8.25
N GLU A 209 -8.13 -3.56 7.65
CA GLU A 209 -7.32 -4.64 8.23
C GLU A 209 -6.49 -4.22 9.48
N VAL A 210 -6.28 -2.92 9.69
CA VAL A 210 -5.54 -2.36 10.83
C VAL A 210 -6.50 -1.66 11.79
N TYR A 211 -7.25 -0.67 11.32
CA TYR A 211 -7.99 0.22 12.22
C TYR A 211 -9.36 -0.33 12.62
N ALA A 212 -9.98 -1.21 11.83
CA ALA A 212 -11.24 -1.85 12.24
C ALA A 212 -11.03 -2.83 13.43
N PRO A 213 -10.03 -3.74 13.42
CA PRO A 213 -9.78 -4.58 14.59
C PRO A 213 -9.33 -3.78 15.81
N LEU A 214 -8.57 -2.69 15.64
CA LEU A 214 -8.25 -1.79 16.76
C LEU A 214 -9.49 -1.08 17.29
N ALA A 215 -10.36 -0.57 16.43
CA ALA A 215 -11.62 0.04 16.86
C ALA A 215 -12.50 -0.97 17.61
N LEU A 216 -12.50 -2.24 17.19
CA LEU A 216 -13.24 -3.32 17.84
C LEU A 216 -12.80 -3.56 19.29
N THR A 217 -11.52 -3.38 19.63
CA THR A 217 -11.04 -3.64 21.00
C THR A 217 -11.66 -2.69 22.03
N PHE A 218 -12.12 -1.50 21.61
CA PHE A 218 -12.85 -0.57 22.48
C PHE A 218 -14.28 -1.00 22.80
N LEU A 219 -14.77 -2.09 22.20
CA LEU A 219 -15.99 -2.77 22.65
C LEU A 219 -15.74 -3.73 23.83
N PHE A 220 -14.49 -4.03 24.15
CA PHE A 220 -14.12 -4.85 25.30
C PHE A 220 -14.23 -4.05 26.61
N ALA A 221 -13.86 -4.64 27.74
CA ALA A 221 -14.00 -4.04 29.06
C ALA A 221 -12.68 -4.05 29.84
N GLY A 222 -12.41 -2.97 30.59
CA GLY A 222 -11.23 -2.89 31.46
C GLY A 222 -9.91 -3.11 30.70
N ALA A 223 -9.04 -3.96 31.26
CA ALA A 223 -7.73 -4.27 30.69
C ALA A 223 -7.81 -4.95 29.30
N ASP A 224 -8.92 -5.62 28.98
CA ASP A 224 -9.09 -6.34 27.72
C ASP A 224 -8.96 -5.42 26.49
N ILE A 225 -9.30 -4.12 26.63
CA ILE A 225 -9.13 -3.11 25.58
C ILE A 225 -7.66 -3.01 25.16
N VAL A 226 -6.77 -2.88 26.14
CA VAL A 226 -5.33 -2.73 25.93
C VAL A 226 -4.71 -4.04 25.47
N VAL A 227 -5.04 -5.16 26.14
CA VAL A 227 -4.50 -6.47 25.79
C VAL A 227 -4.93 -6.88 24.38
N GLY A 228 -6.19 -6.66 24.02
CA GLY A 228 -6.70 -6.86 22.67
C GLY A 228 -5.93 -6.02 21.64
N ALA A 229 -5.67 -4.74 21.92
CA ALA A 229 -4.91 -3.88 21.01
C ALA A 229 -3.44 -4.31 20.88
N LYS A 230 -2.80 -4.79 21.96
CA LYS A 230 -1.46 -5.41 21.90
C LYS A 230 -1.44 -6.64 20.98
N VAL A 231 -2.48 -7.48 21.07
CA VAL A 231 -2.63 -8.67 20.20
C VAL A 231 -2.78 -8.25 18.74
N VAL A 232 -3.55 -7.20 18.43
CA VAL A 232 -3.68 -6.66 17.07
C VAL A 232 -2.31 -6.24 16.52
N PHE A 233 -1.55 -5.45 17.28
CA PHE A 233 -0.19 -5.02 16.88
C PHE A 233 0.74 -6.22 16.67
N MET A 234 0.70 -7.21 17.56
CA MET A 234 1.48 -8.44 17.44
C MET A 234 1.15 -9.18 16.13
N VAL A 235 -0.13 -9.39 15.81
CA VAL A 235 -0.53 -10.10 14.58
C VAL A 235 -0.07 -9.34 13.34
N ILE A 236 -0.16 -8.00 13.34
CA ILE A 236 0.30 -7.16 12.24
C ILE A 236 1.80 -7.37 12.02
N TRP A 237 2.63 -7.23 13.05
CA TRP A 237 4.08 -7.36 12.91
C TRP A 237 4.51 -8.80 12.56
N LEU A 238 3.94 -9.81 13.21
CA LEU A 238 4.24 -11.22 12.90
C LEU A 238 3.82 -11.57 11.46
N GLY A 239 2.66 -11.09 11.01
CA GLY A 239 2.22 -11.27 9.62
C GLY A 239 3.16 -10.57 8.63
N ALA A 240 3.55 -9.34 8.93
CA ALA A 240 4.49 -8.55 8.15
C ALA A 240 5.89 -9.19 8.06
N ALA A 241 6.38 -9.77 9.15
CA ALA A 241 7.64 -10.50 9.16
C ALA A 241 7.53 -11.82 8.37
N THR A 242 6.46 -12.58 8.59
CA THR A 242 6.24 -13.88 7.92
C THR A 242 6.18 -13.71 6.41
N SER A 243 5.51 -12.68 5.91
CA SER A 243 5.41 -12.42 4.48
C SER A 243 6.75 -12.10 3.82
N LYS A 244 7.75 -11.61 4.59
CA LYS A 244 9.12 -11.31 4.13
C LYS A 244 10.03 -12.52 4.05
N LEU A 245 9.57 -13.70 4.48
CA LEU A 245 10.30 -14.98 4.35
C LEU A 245 10.26 -15.49 2.89
N ASN A 246 10.86 -14.72 1.99
CA ASN A 246 10.85 -14.98 0.55
C ASN A 246 12.15 -14.46 -0.11
N LYS A 247 12.31 -14.70 -1.42
CA LYS A 247 13.48 -14.23 -2.19
C LYS A 247 13.35 -12.80 -2.74
N HIS A 248 12.18 -12.20 -2.62
CA HIS A 248 11.84 -10.88 -3.14
C HIS A 248 12.28 -9.74 -2.20
N PHE A 249 12.20 -9.95 -0.88
CA PHE A 249 12.44 -8.89 0.11
C PHE A 249 13.82 -8.21 0.01
N PRO A 250 14.94 -8.91 -0.28
CA PRO A 250 16.23 -8.25 -0.51
C PRO A 250 16.21 -7.20 -1.63
N PHE A 251 15.38 -7.38 -2.67
CA PHE A 251 15.21 -6.41 -3.76
C PHE A 251 14.48 -5.15 -3.31
N VAL A 252 13.51 -5.30 -2.39
CA VAL A 252 12.84 -4.15 -1.77
C VAL A 252 13.84 -3.37 -0.95
N ILE A 253 14.63 -4.03 -0.10
CA ILE A 253 15.62 -3.36 0.75
C ILE A 253 16.67 -2.63 -0.07
N SER A 254 17.25 -3.26 -1.09
CA SER A 254 18.26 -2.60 -1.92
C SER A 254 17.71 -1.36 -2.61
N THR A 255 16.49 -1.44 -3.14
CA THR A 255 15.84 -0.34 -3.87
C THR A 255 15.36 0.77 -2.92
N MET A 256 14.78 0.40 -1.78
CA MET A 256 14.29 1.32 -0.77
C MET A 256 15.43 2.14 -0.15
N LEU A 257 16.54 1.48 0.21
CA LEU A 257 17.72 2.18 0.75
C LEU A 257 18.43 3.02 -0.31
N ALA A 258 18.45 2.57 -1.57
CA ALA A 258 18.91 3.42 -2.67
C ALA A 258 18.02 4.65 -2.88
N ASN A 259 16.72 4.56 -2.59
CA ASN A 259 15.80 5.70 -2.65
C ASN A 259 15.81 6.60 -1.43
N ASN A 260 16.41 6.18 -0.32
CA ASN A 260 16.41 6.97 0.91
C ASN A 260 17.09 8.35 0.68
N PRO A 261 16.41 9.47 0.99
CA PRO A 261 16.93 10.81 0.73
C PRO A 261 18.03 11.24 1.71
N PHE A 262 18.10 10.60 2.88
CA PHE A 262 19.12 10.89 3.90
C PHE A 262 20.40 10.08 3.70
N ILE A 263 20.38 9.07 2.83
CA ILE A 263 21.59 8.38 2.39
C ILE A 263 22.17 9.17 1.21
N PRO A 264 23.43 9.66 1.29
CA PRO A 264 24.05 10.38 0.18
C PRO A 264 24.22 9.50 -1.06
N SER A 265 24.15 10.09 -2.25
CA SER A 265 24.52 9.39 -3.47
C SER A 265 25.99 8.99 -3.44
N GLY A 266 26.32 7.78 -3.91
CA GLY A 266 27.71 7.31 -3.99
C GLY A 266 27.91 5.91 -3.43
N PRO A 267 29.06 5.62 -2.80
CA PRO A 267 29.45 4.26 -2.41
C PRO A 267 28.44 3.55 -1.50
N LEU A 268 27.82 4.28 -0.56
CA LEU A 268 26.87 3.69 0.39
C LEU A 268 25.62 3.16 -0.31
N LYS A 269 24.99 3.94 -1.21
CA LYS A 269 23.86 3.44 -2.03
C LYS A 269 24.29 2.30 -2.94
N ARG A 270 25.44 2.44 -3.61
CA ARG A 270 25.99 1.42 -4.51
C ARG A 270 26.27 0.09 -3.80
N SER A 271 26.62 0.13 -2.51
CA SER A 271 26.86 -1.08 -1.69
C SER A 271 25.63 -1.97 -1.49
N MET A 272 24.42 -1.45 -1.78
CA MET A 272 23.19 -2.24 -1.78
C MET A 272 23.10 -3.21 -2.97
N PHE A 273 23.99 -3.08 -3.96
CA PHE A 273 24.00 -3.85 -5.19
C PHE A 273 25.28 -4.68 -5.31
N LYS A 274 25.18 -5.84 -5.96
CA LYS A 274 26.25 -6.84 -6.01
C LYS A 274 27.52 -6.29 -6.68
N ARG A 275 27.38 -5.58 -7.80
CA ARG A 275 28.50 -4.91 -8.49
C ARG A 275 28.00 -3.77 -9.36
N TYR A 276 27.91 -2.57 -8.81
CA TYR A 276 27.56 -1.38 -9.60
C TYR A 276 28.67 -1.03 -10.63
N PRO A 277 28.34 -0.69 -11.90
CA PRO A 277 27.01 -0.52 -12.49
C PRO A 277 26.49 -1.74 -13.28
N ASP A 278 27.20 -2.87 -13.25
CA ASP A 278 26.99 -4.01 -14.16
C ASP A 278 26.07 -5.10 -13.60
N ASP A 279 25.96 -5.18 -12.28
CA ASP A 279 25.11 -6.14 -11.58
C ASP A 279 24.33 -5.45 -10.45
N LEU A 280 23.07 -5.14 -10.76
CA LEU A 280 22.15 -4.45 -9.86
C LEU A 280 21.25 -5.41 -9.06
N ARG A 281 21.64 -6.69 -8.96
CA ARG A 281 21.01 -7.60 -7.99
C ARG A 281 21.41 -7.21 -6.55
N PRO A 282 20.60 -7.55 -5.54
CA PRO A 282 20.89 -7.23 -4.15
C PRO A 282 22.26 -7.77 -3.73
N SER A 283 23.02 -6.96 -2.98
CA SER A 283 24.29 -7.38 -2.37
C SER A 283 24.06 -8.26 -1.15
N ALA A 284 25.14 -8.88 -0.65
CA ALA A 284 25.12 -9.58 0.64
C ALA A 284 24.71 -8.66 1.81
N LEU A 285 25.10 -7.38 1.76
CA LEU A 285 24.70 -6.39 2.76
C LEU A 285 23.20 -6.12 2.72
N ALA A 286 22.62 -5.93 1.53
CA ALA A 286 21.18 -5.77 1.38
C ALA A 286 20.42 -7.02 1.87
N GLY A 287 20.92 -8.22 1.57
CA GLY A 287 20.39 -9.47 2.09
C GLY A 287 20.44 -9.57 3.61
N PHE A 288 21.58 -9.20 4.23
CA PHE A 288 21.72 -9.17 5.68
C PHE A 288 20.71 -8.20 6.32
N ILE A 289 20.62 -6.96 5.82
CA ILE A 289 19.68 -5.97 6.35
C ILE A 289 18.24 -6.46 6.21
N ALA A 290 17.89 -7.09 5.08
CA ALA A 290 16.57 -7.68 4.87
C ALA A 290 16.25 -8.73 5.95
N HIS A 291 17.08 -9.75 6.10
CA HIS A 291 16.81 -10.83 7.05
C HIS A 291 16.88 -10.36 8.51
N PHE A 292 17.78 -9.45 8.86
CA PHE A 292 17.84 -8.84 10.19
C PHE A 292 16.58 -8.04 10.50
N SER A 293 16.10 -7.23 9.54
CA SER A 293 14.86 -6.47 9.67
C SER A 293 13.65 -7.40 9.86
N THR A 294 13.59 -8.52 9.11
CA THR A 294 12.56 -9.55 9.29
C THR A 294 12.61 -10.18 10.69
N ALA A 295 13.81 -10.46 11.21
CA ALA A 295 13.97 -11.01 12.56
C ALA A 295 13.53 -10.00 13.64
N VAL A 296 13.88 -8.72 13.50
CA VAL A 296 13.42 -7.65 14.40
C VAL A 296 11.89 -7.56 14.41
N GLU A 297 11.29 -7.47 13.22
CA GLU A 297 9.83 -7.35 13.05
C GLU A 297 9.08 -8.59 13.57
N GLY A 298 9.69 -9.78 13.53
CA GLY A 298 9.07 -11.01 14.02
C GLY A 298 9.27 -11.28 15.52
N LEU A 299 10.44 -10.93 16.08
CA LEU A 299 10.83 -11.32 17.43
C LEU A 299 10.59 -10.24 18.48
N VAL A 300 10.85 -8.97 18.16
CA VAL A 300 10.71 -7.88 19.14
C VAL A 300 9.26 -7.67 19.61
N PRO A 301 8.22 -7.83 18.77
CA PRO A 301 6.84 -7.83 19.23
C PRO A 301 6.52 -8.87 20.30
N LEU A 302 7.15 -10.06 20.23
CA LEU A 302 6.96 -11.09 21.24
C LEU A 302 7.58 -10.65 22.57
N VAL A 303 8.78 -10.07 22.54
CA VAL A 303 9.40 -9.47 23.73
C VAL A 303 8.51 -8.40 24.32
N LEU A 304 7.96 -7.50 23.49
CA LEU A 304 7.05 -6.44 23.92
C LEU A 304 5.75 -6.99 24.55
N LEU A 305 5.18 -8.05 23.99
CA LEU A 305 3.94 -8.63 24.50
C LEU A 305 4.13 -9.34 25.86
N PHE A 306 5.27 -10.02 26.05
CA PHE A 306 5.55 -10.80 27.25
C PHE A 306 6.33 -10.02 28.33
N SER A 307 6.82 -8.82 28.03
CA SER A 307 7.49 -7.96 29.02
C SER A 307 6.50 -6.98 29.64
N HIS A 308 6.51 -6.87 30.97
CA HIS A 308 5.53 -6.09 31.74
C HIS A 308 6.13 -4.79 32.33
N GLY A 309 7.23 -4.29 31.75
CA GLY A 309 7.95 -3.10 32.19
C GLY A 309 9.46 -3.33 32.34
N GLY A 310 10.16 -2.29 32.80
CA GLY A 310 11.61 -2.35 33.04
C GLY A 310 12.46 -2.30 31.77
N TRP A 311 13.76 -2.60 31.92
CA TRP A 311 14.76 -2.51 30.84
C TRP A 311 14.45 -3.40 29.60
N PRO A 312 13.94 -4.63 29.73
CA PRO A 312 13.58 -5.44 28.55
C PRO A 312 12.50 -4.77 27.68
N THR A 313 11.44 -4.26 28.30
CA THR A 313 10.40 -3.49 27.59
C THR A 313 10.99 -2.23 26.94
N ALA A 314 11.80 -1.46 27.67
CA ALA A 314 12.39 -0.22 27.17
C ALA A 314 13.28 -0.46 25.95
N LEU A 315 14.14 -1.49 25.99
CA LEU A 315 15.01 -1.85 24.87
C LEU A 315 14.21 -2.33 23.66
N ALA A 316 13.24 -3.22 23.86
CA ALA A 316 12.39 -3.71 22.79
C ALA A 316 11.59 -2.58 22.14
N ALA A 317 11.05 -1.65 22.94
CA ALA A 317 10.32 -0.49 22.44
C ALA A 317 11.24 0.44 21.65
N PHE A 318 12.44 0.72 22.15
CA PHE A 318 13.44 1.51 21.44
C PHE A 318 13.78 0.91 20.08
N VAL A 319 14.05 -0.39 20.02
CA VAL A 319 14.35 -1.09 18.75
C VAL A 319 13.18 -0.99 17.77
N MET A 320 11.93 -1.18 18.21
CA MET A 320 10.76 -1.03 17.34
C MET A 320 10.54 0.41 16.86
N ILE A 321 10.80 1.40 17.71
CA ILE A 321 10.71 2.82 17.32
C ILE A 321 11.76 3.12 16.25
N VAL A 322 13.02 2.70 16.45
CA VAL A 322 14.08 2.87 15.45
C VAL A 322 13.74 2.16 14.13
N PHE A 323 13.15 0.96 14.21
CA PHE A 323 12.68 0.22 13.04
C PHE A 323 11.65 1.03 12.23
N HIS A 324 10.61 1.55 12.89
CA HIS A 324 9.59 2.37 12.23
C HIS A 324 10.12 3.72 11.75
N LEU A 325 11.04 4.35 12.49
CA LEU A 325 11.69 5.60 12.06
C LEU A 325 12.54 5.38 10.80
N ASN A 326 13.26 4.26 10.70
CA ASN A 326 14.05 3.93 9.51
C ASN A 326 13.15 3.77 8.28
N ILE A 327 11.99 3.12 8.42
CA ILE A 327 10.99 3.02 7.34
C ILE A 327 10.44 4.40 6.99
N LEU A 328 10.04 5.19 7.98
CA LEU A 328 9.50 6.54 7.78
C LEU A 328 10.49 7.44 7.02
N LEU A 329 11.76 7.42 7.41
CA LEU A 329 12.82 8.23 6.81
C LEU A 329 13.27 7.73 5.44
N ALA A 330 12.97 6.47 5.08
CA ALA A 330 13.24 5.96 3.75
C ALA A 330 12.26 6.49 2.69
N PHE A 331 11.18 7.19 3.08
CA PHE A 331 10.11 7.67 2.19
C PHE A 331 9.68 6.61 1.17
N PRO A 332 9.25 5.42 1.63
CA PRO A 332 8.94 4.32 0.74
C PRO A 332 7.83 4.73 -0.24
N MET A 333 7.98 4.31 -1.49
CA MET A 333 6.93 4.45 -2.51
C MET A 333 5.64 3.77 -2.02
N GLY A 334 4.48 4.39 -2.27
CA GLY A 334 3.21 4.05 -1.61
C GLY A 334 2.95 4.82 -0.30
N VAL A 335 3.96 5.49 0.26
CA VAL A 335 3.85 6.61 1.22
C VAL A 335 3.00 6.38 2.52
N PRO A 336 3.07 5.23 3.22
CA PRO A 336 2.40 5.02 4.51
C PRO A 336 3.17 5.68 5.66
N LEU A 337 3.36 6.99 5.56
CA LEU A 337 4.12 7.75 6.54
C LEU A 337 3.33 7.86 7.85
N GLU A 338 2.05 8.22 7.75
CA GLU A 338 1.16 8.35 8.90
C GLU A 338 0.96 7.03 9.64
N TRP A 339 0.92 5.91 8.90
CA TRP A 339 0.88 4.58 9.51
C TRP A 339 2.10 4.32 10.41
N ASN A 340 3.32 4.67 9.97
CA ASN A 340 4.52 4.48 10.81
C ASN A 340 4.49 5.39 12.05
N VAL A 341 3.98 6.62 11.92
CA VAL A 341 3.78 7.53 13.06
C VAL A 341 2.76 6.94 14.04
N PHE A 342 1.65 6.40 13.54
CA PHE A 342 0.64 5.72 14.34
C PHE A 342 1.22 4.49 15.06
N MET A 343 2.02 3.67 14.38
CA MET A 343 2.65 2.49 14.98
C MET A 343 3.62 2.88 16.10
N ILE A 344 4.42 3.96 15.93
CA ILE A 344 5.29 4.50 16.99
C ILE A 344 4.47 4.97 18.18
N PHE A 345 3.39 5.72 17.94
CA PHE A 345 2.46 6.13 18.98
C PHE A 345 1.85 4.93 19.72
N GLY A 346 1.45 3.89 18.99
CA GLY A 346 0.96 2.64 19.56
C GLY A 346 2.01 1.88 20.37
N VAL A 347 3.28 1.86 19.95
CA VAL A 347 4.38 1.29 20.76
C VAL A 347 4.46 1.98 22.11
N LEU A 348 4.51 3.32 22.10
CA LEU A 348 4.61 4.12 23.32
C LEU A 348 3.36 3.96 24.20
N TRP A 349 2.17 4.00 23.61
CA TRP A 349 0.92 3.95 24.37
C TRP A 349 0.63 2.55 24.92
N LEU A 350 0.71 1.51 24.09
CA LEU A 350 0.37 0.14 24.48
C LEU A 350 1.49 -0.53 25.28
N PHE A 351 2.73 -0.46 24.79
CA PHE A 351 3.81 -1.31 25.29
C PHE A 351 4.76 -0.60 26.26
N VAL A 352 4.72 0.74 26.34
CA VAL A 352 5.49 1.51 27.34
C VAL A 352 4.58 1.99 28.46
N THR A 353 3.58 2.80 28.17
CA THR A 353 2.67 3.37 29.19
C THR A 353 1.82 2.31 29.86
N HIS A 354 1.24 1.41 29.07
CA HIS A 354 0.43 0.31 29.57
C HIS A 354 1.22 -1.02 29.60
N ALA A 355 2.54 -0.96 29.79
CA ALA A 355 3.39 -2.14 29.91
C ALA A 355 2.88 -3.17 30.95
N PRO A 356 2.39 -2.77 32.14
CA PRO A 356 1.97 -3.74 33.16
C PRO A 356 0.77 -4.64 32.76
N LEU A 357 -0.02 -4.25 31.76
CA LEU A 357 -1.19 -5.00 31.32
C LEU A 357 -0.81 -6.08 30.29
N GLY A 358 -0.86 -7.35 30.69
CA GLY A 358 -0.53 -8.50 29.85
C GLY A 358 -1.63 -9.55 29.80
N LEU A 359 -1.29 -10.74 29.31
CA LEU A 359 -2.24 -11.86 29.15
C LEU A 359 -2.86 -12.31 30.48
N SER A 360 -2.15 -12.12 31.60
CA SER A 360 -2.66 -12.41 32.95
C SER A 360 -3.74 -11.45 33.43
N ASN A 361 -3.91 -10.29 32.79
CA ASN A 361 -4.90 -9.28 33.13
C ASN A 361 -6.22 -9.45 32.36
N ILE A 362 -6.32 -10.48 31.50
CA ILE A 362 -7.51 -10.73 30.69
C ILE A 362 -8.69 -11.10 31.60
N GLY A 363 -9.75 -10.30 31.54
CA GLY A 363 -11.02 -10.57 32.22
C GLY A 363 -11.86 -11.58 31.44
N ASN A 364 -12.02 -11.37 30.12
CA ASN A 364 -12.73 -12.29 29.25
C ASN A 364 -11.83 -12.74 28.07
N PRO A 365 -11.36 -14.00 28.04
CA PRO A 365 -10.46 -14.47 26.99
C PRO A 365 -11.14 -14.66 25.63
N TRP A 366 -12.46 -14.84 25.57
CA TRP A 366 -13.14 -15.20 24.33
C TRP A 366 -13.09 -14.09 23.25
N PRO A 367 -13.41 -12.82 23.53
CA PRO A 367 -13.35 -11.76 22.53
C PRO A 367 -11.94 -11.58 21.95
N ILE A 368 -10.90 -11.65 22.79
CA ILE A 368 -9.50 -11.52 22.37
C ILE A 368 -9.07 -12.74 21.55
N GLY A 369 -9.43 -13.96 21.98
CA GLY A 369 -9.12 -15.19 21.26
C GLY A 369 -9.77 -15.25 19.88
N ILE A 370 -11.03 -14.82 19.77
CA ILE A 370 -11.75 -14.74 18.48
C ILE A 370 -11.10 -13.69 17.57
N LEU A 371 -10.80 -12.50 18.11
CA LEU A 371 -10.11 -11.45 17.36
C LEU A 371 -8.78 -11.95 16.80
N PHE A 372 -7.96 -12.58 17.66
CA PHE A 372 -6.69 -13.19 17.25
C PHE A 372 -6.90 -14.22 16.14
N ALA A 373 -7.82 -15.17 16.32
CA ALA A 373 -8.06 -16.24 15.36
C ALA A 373 -8.50 -15.71 13.98
N VAL A 374 -9.38 -14.70 13.96
CA VAL A 374 -9.84 -14.08 12.71
C VAL A 374 -8.69 -13.34 12.01
N MET A 375 -7.92 -12.53 12.73
CA MET A 375 -6.81 -11.79 12.15
C MET A 375 -5.70 -12.72 11.66
N ALA A 376 -5.21 -13.62 12.53
CA ALA A 376 -4.15 -14.56 12.19
C ALA A 376 -4.59 -15.52 11.07
N GLY A 377 -5.85 -15.97 11.08
CA GLY A 377 -6.44 -16.78 10.01
C GLY A 377 -6.48 -16.03 8.68
N THR A 378 -6.83 -14.74 8.68
CA THR A 378 -6.82 -13.90 7.47
C THR A 378 -5.40 -13.73 6.91
N VAL A 379 -4.42 -13.48 7.79
CA VAL A 379 -3.00 -13.38 7.42
C VAL A 379 -2.51 -14.71 6.82
N ALA A 380 -2.79 -15.82 7.48
CA ALA A 380 -2.41 -17.15 6.99
C ALA A 380 -3.05 -17.45 5.62
N ALA A 381 -4.35 -17.17 5.47
CA ALA A 381 -5.06 -17.33 4.21
C ALA A 381 -4.45 -16.46 3.10
N GLY A 382 -4.06 -15.22 3.39
CA GLY A 382 -3.42 -14.34 2.41
C GLY A 382 -2.01 -14.72 2.00
N ASN A 383 -1.26 -15.44 2.86
CA ASN A 383 0.04 -15.98 2.48
C ASN A 383 -0.07 -17.32 1.74
N LEU A 384 -1.11 -18.11 1.99
CA LEU A 384 -1.38 -19.38 1.31
C LEU A 384 -2.09 -19.19 -0.03
N TYR A 385 -3.03 -18.25 -0.11
CA TYR A 385 -3.89 -18.01 -1.28
C TYR A 385 -3.93 -16.52 -1.65
N PRO A 386 -2.78 -15.92 -2.00
CA PRO A 386 -2.69 -14.48 -2.23
C PRO A 386 -3.60 -13.95 -3.36
N ARG A 387 -3.92 -14.79 -4.35
CA ARG A 387 -4.91 -14.43 -5.39
C ARG A 387 -6.31 -14.13 -4.83
N LYS A 388 -6.66 -14.68 -3.66
CA LYS A 388 -8.00 -14.54 -3.05
C LYS A 388 -8.08 -13.47 -1.96
N VAL A 389 -6.95 -13.13 -1.35
CA VAL A 389 -6.89 -12.19 -0.24
C VAL A 389 -5.85 -11.14 -0.57
N SER A 390 -6.29 -9.89 -0.60
CA SER A 390 -5.42 -8.73 -0.81
C SER A 390 -4.18 -8.79 0.09
N PHE A 391 -3.08 -8.27 -0.44
CA PHE A 391 -1.81 -8.23 0.29
C PHE A 391 -1.92 -7.40 1.59
N LEU A 392 -2.87 -6.46 1.67
CA LEU A 392 -3.15 -5.63 2.84
C LEU A 392 -3.62 -6.52 4.03
N PRO A 393 -4.80 -7.18 3.99
CA PRO A 393 -5.17 -8.16 5.02
C PRO A 393 -4.21 -9.34 5.18
N GLY A 394 -3.48 -9.72 4.12
CA GLY A 394 -2.42 -10.72 4.18
C GLY A 394 -1.17 -10.28 4.94
N MET A 395 -1.09 -9.01 5.36
CA MET A 395 0.07 -8.37 6.00
C MET A 395 1.35 -8.52 5.17
N ARG A 396 1.25 -8.41 3.84
CA ARG A 396 2.39 -8.58 2.92
C ARG A 396 3.10 -7.26 2.61
N TYR A 397 3.04 -6.34 3.56
CA TYR A 397 3.60 -4.99 3.45
C TYR A 397 5.10 -5.03 3.15
N TYR A 398 5.48 -4.40 2.05
CA TYR A 398 6.87 -4.26 1.62
C TYR A 398 7.63 -5.58 1.50
N ALA A 399 6.93 -6.71 1.32
CA ALA A 399 7.54 -8.03 1.24
C ALA A 399 8.19 -8.32 -0.13
N GLY A 400 8.05 -7.42 -1.11
CA GLY A 400 8.49 -7.65 -2.49
C GLY A 400 7.53 -8.53 -3.29
N ASN A 401 6.41 -8.93 -2.67
CA ASN A 401 5.55 -10.00 -3.14
C ASN A 401 4.06 -9.61 -3.00
N TRP A 402 3.50 -8.97 -4.01
CA TRP A 402 2.09 -8.60 -4.15
C TRP A 402 1.61 -8.80 -5.60
N ASP A 403 0.30 -8.86 -5.80
CA ASP A 403 -0.30 -8.95 -7.14
C ASP A 403 -0.03 -7.65 -7.90
N THR A 404 0.41 -7.75 -9.15
CA THR A 404 0.81 -6.59 -9.94
C THR A 404 0.36 -6.75 -11.39
N THR A 405 0.10 -5.64 -12.07
CA THR A 405 -0.29 -5.68 -13.48
C THR A 405 0.43 -4.63 -14.29
N LEU A 406 0.68 -4.91 -15.56
CA LEU A 406 1.18 -3.93 -16.53
C LEU A 406 0.16 -3.80 -17.66
N TRP A 407 -0.23 -2.57 -17.98
CA TRP A 407 -1.24 -2.27 -18.98
C TRP A 407 -0.56 -1.69 -20.21
N CYS A 408 -0.73 -2.35 -21.35
CA CYS A 408 -0.31 -1.88 -22.66
C CYS A 408 -1.53 -1.19 -23.29
N VAL A 409 -1.48 0.14 -23.38
CA VAL A 409 -2.63 0.98 -23.74
C VAL A 409 -2.31 1.75 -25.01
N ARG A 410 -3.12 1.57 -26.07
CA ARG A 410 -3.04 2.42 -27.25
C ARG A 410 -3.55 3.84 -26.94
N PRO A 411 -2.98 4.90 -27.55
CA PRO A 411 -3.44 6.28 -27.35
C PRO A 411 -4.94 6.50 -27.57
N SER A 412 -5.59 5.69 -28.42
CA SER A 412 -7.03 5.76 -28.68
C SER A 412 -7.89 5.47 -27.43
N ALA A 413 -7.35 4.77 -26.43
CA ALA A 413 -8.06 4.43 -25.20
C ALA A 413 -7.98 5.50 -24.11
N ASP A 414 -7.07 6.48 -24.21
CA ASP A 414 -6.82 7.43 -23.13
C ASP A 414 -8.07 8.23 -22.74
N GLU A 415 -8.77 8.74 -23.75
CA GLU A 415 -10.00 9.51 -23.54
C GLU A 415 -11.16 8.60 -23.11
N LYS A 416 -11.20 7.36 -23.61
CA LYS A 416 -12.19 6.35 -23.20
C LYS A 416 -12.06 6.06 -21.71
N PHE A 417 -10.83 5.89 -21.18
CA PHE A 417 -10.60 5.72 -19.74
C PHE A 417 -11.13 6.93 -18.96
N ARG A 418 -10.73 8.15 -19.35
CA ARG A 418 -11.09 9.38 -18.63
C ARG A 418 -12.61 9.55 -18.52
N VAL A 419 -13.29 9.44 -19.66
CA VAL A 419 -14.75 9.64 -19.75
C VAL A 419 -15.51 8.47 -19.12
N GLY A 420 -15.19 7.23 -19.50
CA GLY A 420 -15.90 6.03 -19.07
C GLY A 420 -15.79 5.75 -17.57
N SER A 421 -14.63 6.03 -16.96
CA SER A 421 -14.42 5.88 -15.51
C SER A 421 -14.87 7.09 -14.68
N ARG A 422 -15.17 8.23 -15.31
CA ARG A 422 -15.39 9.54 -14.66
C ARG A 422 -14.17 9.99 -13.83
N ALA A 423 -12.97 9.77 -14.36
CA ALA A 423 -11.73 10.22 -13.75
C ALA A 423 -11.69 11.75 -13.60
N LEU A 424 -10.99 12.25 -12.58
CA LEU A 424 -10.82 13.70 -12.34
C LEU A 424 -9.80 14.34 -13.28
N GLY A 425 -8.86 13.57 -13.82
CA GLY A 425 -7.77 14.06 -14.64
C GLY A 425 -7.43 13.10 -15.77
N PRO A 426 -6.57 13.53 -16.70
CA PRO A 426 -6.12 12.69 -17.81
C PRO A 426 -5.16 11.58 -17.32
N MET A 427 -4.85 10.64 -18.20
CA MET A 427 -3.88 9.57 -17.92
C MET A 427 -2.52 10.10 -17.48
N GLN A 428 -1.74 9.30 -16.74
CA GLN A 428 -0.51 9.77 -16.09
C GLN A 428 0.49 10.38 -17.06
N HIS A 429 0.71 9.76 -18.22
CA HIS A 429 1.67 10.28 -19.19
C HIS A 429 1.28 11.68 -19.68
N LEU A 430 -0.01 11.99 -19.84
CA LEU A 430 -0.50 13.33 -20.19
C LEU A 430 -0.35 14.33 -19.03
N GLN A 431 -0.47 13.87 -17.77
CA GLN A 431 -0.18 14.72 -16.62
C GLN A 431 1.32 15.05 -16.53
N LEU A 432 2.18 14.07 -16.83
CA LEU A 432 3.63 14.27 -16.86
C LEU A 432 4.03 15.16 -18.04
N GLU A 433 3.42 14.99 -19.22
CA GLU A 433 3.62 15.88 -20.36
C GLU A 433 3.31 17.33 -20.01
N ARG A 434 2.19 17.57 -19.31
CA ARG A 434 1.88 18.90 -18.79
C ARG A 434 2.92 19.41 -17.78
N LEU A 435 3.50 18.53 -16.96
CA LEU A 435 4.47 18.90 -15.92
C LEU A 435 5.86 19.18 -16.51
N TYR A 436 6.28 18.41 -17.50
CA TYR A 436 7.62 18.46 -18.08
C TYR A 436 7.70 19.32 -19.35
N GLY A 437 6.58 19.59 -20.01
CA GLY A 437 6.48 20.55 -21.12
C GLY A 437 6.32 19.91 -22.50
N SER A 438 6.78 18.67 -22.67
CA SER A 438 6.69 17.96 -23.94
C SER A 438 6.62 16.43 -23.75
N LYS A 439 6.17 15.73 -24.81
CA LYS A 439 6.17 14.27 -24.87
C LYS A 439 7.59 13.70 -24.76
N GLU A 440 8.56 14.33 -25.41
CA GLU A 440 9.97 13.91 -25.42
C GLU A 440 10.61 14.01 -24.03
N GLU A 441 10.41 15.13 -23.32
CA GLU A 441 10.91 15.32 -21.95
C GLU A 441 10.25 14.38 -20.93
N THR A 442 9.07 13.84 -21.28
CA THR A 442 8.31 12.91 -20.44
C THR A 442 8.78 11.45 -20.57
N LEU A 443 9.54 11.11 -21.62
CA LEU A 443 10.00 9.74 -21.84
C LEU A 443 10.90 9.25 -20.70
N VAL A 444 11.82 10.09 -20.23
CA VAL A 444 12.75 9.75 -19.13
C VAL A 444 12.01 9.42 -17.83
N PRO A 445 11.12 10.27 -17.28
CA PRO A 445 10.40 9.93 -16.05
C PRO A 445 9.48 8.71 -16.19
N LEU A 446 8.87 8.47 -17.37
CA LEU A 446 8.09 7.25 -17.61
C LEU A 446 8.96 5.98 -17.55
N HIS A 447 10.12 6.00 -18.22
CA HIS A 447 11.05 4.87 -18.19
C HIS A 447 11.72 4.69 -16.82
N LEU A 448 11.87 5.76 -16.04
CA LEU A 448 12.33 5.68 -14.66
C LEU A 448 11.35 4.91 -13.77
N ALA A 449 10.05 5.07 -14.00
CA ALA A 449 9.01 4.28 -13.31
C ALA A 449 9.10 2.78 -13.70
N LEU A 450 9.25 2.47 -14.99
CA LEU A 450 9.46 1.09 -15.45
C LEU A 450 10.76 0.49 -14.88
N ALA A 451 11.83 1.27 -14.81
CA ALA A 451 13.08 0.83 -14.20
C ALA A 451 12.91 0.55 -12.70
N PHE A 452 12.18 1.41 -11.97
CA PHE A 452 11.85 1.16 -10.56
C PHE A 452 11.09 -0.15 -10.37
N ARG A 453 10.13 -0.45 -11.25
CA ARG A 453 9.48 -1.77 -11.28
C ARG A 453 10.48 -2.88 -11.55
N GLY A 454 11.34 -2.71 -12.55
CA GLY A 454 12.43 -3.60 -12.92
C GLY A 454 13.40 -3.88 -11.77
N MET A 455 13.64 -2.93 -10.86
CA MET A 455 14.48 -3.17 -9.67
C MET A 455 13.90 -4.25 -8.75
N ASN A 456 12.56 -4.42 -8.74
CA ASN A 456 11.87 -5.48 -8.03
C ASN A 456 11.70 -6.73 -8.91
N THR A 457 11.66 -7.91 -8.32
CA THR A 457 11.67 -9.20 -9.05
C THR A 457 10.55 -9.31 -10.08
N HIS A 458 9.34 -8.83 -9.74
CA HIS A 458 8.18 -8.92 -10.61
C HIS A 458 8.37 -8.16 -11.92
N GLY A 459 9.19 -7.10 -11.93
CA GLY A 459 9.46 -6.33 -13.13
C GLY A 459 10.06 -7.16 -14.26
N ARG A 460 10.89 -8.16 -13.93
CA ARG A 460 11.51 -9.05 -14.94
C ARG A 460 10.43 -9.87 -15.66
N ALA A 461 9.49 -10.40 -14.89
CA ALA A 461 8.35 -11.13 -15.43
C ALA A 461 7.42 -10.21 -16.22
N LEU A 462 7.06 -9.04 -15.69
CA LEU A 462 6.17 -8.10 -16.36
C LEU A 462 6.73 -7.60 -17.70
N LEU A 463 8.01 -7.23 -17.75
CA LEU A 463 8.66 -6.76 -18.98
C LEU A 463 8.75 -7.87 -20.03
N THR A 464 9.03 -9.11 -19.60
CA THR A 464 9.02 -10.28 -20.49
C THR A 464 7.63 -10.59 -21.03
N LEU A 465 6.64 -10.60 -20.15
CA LEU A 465 5.24 -10.88 -20.50
C LEU A 465 4.61 -9.74 -21.33
N ALA A 466 5.15 -8.52 -21.28
CA ALA A 466 4.69 -7.41 -22.11
C ALA A 466 4.92 -7.70 -23.61
N HIS A 467 6.08 -8.27 -23.97
CA HIS A 467 6.34 -8.71 -25.35
C HIS A 467 5.30 -9.74 -25.81
N ARG A 468 4.96 -10.69 -24.94
CA ARG A 468 3.92 -11.70 -25.23
C ARG A 468 2.54 -11.08 -25.34
N ALA A 469 2.23 -10.09 -24.48
CA ALA A 469 0.94 -9.44 -24.48
C ALA A 469 0.65 -8.66 -25.76
N MET A 470 1.71 -8.16 -26.41
CA MET A 470 1.67 -7.36 -27.64
C MET A 470 2.16 -8.11 -28.88
N ALA A 471 2.40 -9.43 -28.81
CA ALA A 471 3.07 -10.18 -29.88
C ALA A 471 2.42 -10.09 -31.27
N ASP A 472 1.11 -9.87 -31.33
CA ASP A 472 0.34 -9.71 -32.57
C ASP A 472 0.34 -8.26 -33.12
N TYR A 473 1.03 -7.34 -32.46
CA TYR A 473 0.99 -5.90 -32.71
C TYR A 473 2.39 -5.27 -32.65
N ASP A 474 2.51 -4.04 -33.15
CA ASP A 474 3.70 -3.23 -32.94
C ASP A 474 3.72 -2.71 -31.49
N GLU A 475 4.84 -2.91 -30.77
CA GLU A 475 4.99 -2.42 -29.39
C GLU A 475 5.02 -0.90 -29.32
N ASP A 476 5.46 -0.23 -30.39
CA ASP A 476 5.52 1.23 -30.45
C ASP A 476 4.12 1.89 -30.52
N ASP A 477 3.08 1.11 -30.81
CA ASP A 477 1.68 1.56 -30.73
C ASP A 477 1.18 1.73 -29.28
N TYR A 478 1.89 1.22 -28.29
CA TYR A 478 1.40 1.13 -26.91
C TYR A 478 2.20 1.98 -25.92
N ASN A 479 1.45 2.65 -25.04
CA ASN A 479 1.97 3.19 -23.81
C ASN A 479 1.88 2.13 -22.70
N LEU A 480 3.01 1.84 -22.07
CA LEU A 480 3.04 0.99 -20.88
C LEU A 480 2.68 1.79 -19.62
N CYS A 481 1.67 1.34 -18.91
CA CYS A 481 1.17 1.95 -17.69
C CYS A 481 1.14 0.91 -16.55
N GLU A 482 1.76 1.25 -15.42
CA GLU A 482 1.68 0.43 -14.20
C GLU A 482 0.23 0.38 -13.70
N GLY A 483 -0.24 -0.81 -13.32
CA GLY A 483 -1.60 -1.02 -12.83
C GLY A 483 -1.94 -0.14 -11.63
N GLU A 484 -0.98 0.10 -10.75
CA GLU A 484 -1.07 0.99 -9.60
C GLU A 484 -1.43 2.43 -9.97
N VAL A 485 -0.86 2.92 -11.07
CA VAL A 485 -1.09 4.26 -11.60
C VAL A 485 -2.45 4.33 -12.25
N LEU A 486 -2.78 3.36 -13.12
CA LEU A 486 -4.08 3.29 -13.76
C LEU A 486 -5.20 3.22 -12.71
N CYS A 487 -5.06 2.33 -11.73
CA CYS A 487 -5.96 2.16 -10.60
C CYS A 487 -6.19 3.48 -9.87
N SER A 488 -5.11 4.20 -9.55
CA SER A 488 -5.19 5.51 -8.92
C SER A 488 -6.08 6.48 -9.70
N MET A 489 -5.93 6.48 -11.03
CA MET A 489 -6.65 7.39 -11.92
C MET A 489 -8.13 7.05 -12.06
N VAL A 490 -8.47 5.76 -12.19
CA VAL A 490 -9.85 5.35 -12.50
C VAL A 490 -10.69 5.06 -11.25
N LEU A 491 -10.08 4.61 -10.16
CA LEU A 491 -10.76 4.32 -8.89
C LEU A 491 -10.65 5.44 -7.85
N GLY A 492 -9.68 6.33 -8.02
CA GLY A 492 -9.43 7.42 -7.09
C GLY A 492 -8.53 7.05 -5.91
N TRP A 493 -8.06 5.80 -5.79
CA TRP A 493 -7.10 5.39 -4.75
C TRP A 493 -6.26 4.19 -5.21
N ASN A 494 -5.06 4.06 -4.66
CA ASN A 494 -4.19 2.90 -4.79
C ASN A 494 -3.18 2.83 -3.63
N PHE A 495 -2.78 1.62 -3.27
CA PHE A 495 -1.70 1.35 -2.34
C PHE A 495 -0.84 0.15 -2.79
N GLY A 496 -0.68 -0.04 -4.10
CA GLY A 496 0.08 -1.17 -4.64
C GLY A 496 -0.69 -2.49 -4.62
N ASP A 497 -2.02 -2.45 -4.57
CA ASP A 497 -2.83 -3.66 -4.42
C ASP A 497 -3.41 -4.13 -5.76
N GLY A 498 -2.80 -5.16 -6.33
CA GLY A 498 -3.24 -5.79 -7.58
C GLY A 498 -4.67 -6.31 -7.58
N HIS A 499 -5.28 -6.52 -6.41
CA HIS A 499 -6.70 -6.88 -6.32
C HIS A 499 -7.63 -5.78 -6.83
N MET A 500 -7.14 -4.55 -6.96
CA MET A 500 -7.92 -3.41 -7.49
C MET A 500 -7.74 -3.19 -8.99
N HIS A 501 -6.74 -3.81 -9.62
CA HIS A 501 -6.45 -3.62 -11.04
C HIS A 501 -6.25 -4.93 -11.80
N ASN A 502 -7.01 -5.94 -11.37
CA ASN A 502 -7.11 -7.25 -12.01
C ASN A 502 -8.30 -7.32 -13.00
N GLU A 503 -8.72 -8.53 -13.36
CA GLU A 503 -9.80 -8.81 -14.30
C GLU A 503 -11.10 -8.06 -13.96
N CYS A 504 -11.42 -7.87 -12.66
CA CYS A 504 -12.61 -7.13 -12.26
C CYS A 504 -12.59 -5.67 -12.73
N LEU A 505 -11.42 -5.03 -12.72
CA LEU A 505 -11.27 -3.66 -13.22
C LEU A 505 -11.30 -3.65 -14.76
N ILE A 506 -10.68 -4.63 -15.40
CA ILE A 506 -10.68 -4.78 -16.87
C ILE A 506 -12.12 -4.89 -17.38
N GLU A 507 -12.91 -5.80 -16.81
CA GLU A 507 -14.32 -5.99 -17.15
C GLU A 507 -15.15 -4.72 -16.91
N ALA A 508 -14.93 -4.05 -15.77
CA ALA A 508 -15.63 -2.81 -15.45
C ALA A 508 -15.32 -1.70 -16.46
N LEU A 509 -14.07 -1.59 -16.91
CA LEU A 509 -13.65 -0.61 -17.90
C LEU A 509 -14.16 -1.00 -19.29
N GLN A 510 -14.11 -2.28 -19.68
CA GLN A 510 -14.67 -2.71 -20.96
C GLN A 510 -16.16 -2.38 -21.09
N GLN A 511 -16.95 -2.64 -20.04
CA GLN A 511 -18.39 -2.30 -20.02
C GLN A 511 -18.67 -0.81 -20.22
N ARG A 512 -17.73 0.07 -19.85
CA ARG A 512 -17.91 1.53 -19.85
C ARG A 512 -17.29 2.20 -21.06
N CYS A 513 -16.18 1.64 -21.54
CA CYS A 513 -15.32 2.23 -22.54
C CYS A 513 -15.53 1.60 -23.92
N GLY A 514 -16.00 0.35 -23.99
CA GLY A 514 -16.18 -0.37 -25.25
C GLY A 514 -14.88 -0.45 -26.05
N PHE A 515 -13.83 -1.01 -25.43
CA PHE A 515 -12.55 -1.14 -26.12
C PHE A 515 -12.65 -2.11 -27.31
N GLU A 516 -11.83 -1.83 -28.31
CA GLU A 516 -11.64 -2.69 -29.48
C GLU A 516 -10.57 -3.76 -29.21
N PRO A 517 -10.58 -4.90 -29.93
CA PRO A 517 -9.51 -5.89 -29.83
C PRO A 517 -8.12 -5.28 -30.05
N GLY A 518 -7.17 -5.58 -29.16
CA GLY A 518 -5.83 -5.00 -29.18
C GLY A 518 -5.74 -3.58 -28.60
N GLU A 519 -6.83 -2.91 -28.27
CA GLU A 519 -6.74 -1.53 -27.81
C GLU A 519 -6.13 -1.42 -26.39
N VAL A 520 -6.46 -2.39 -25.53
CA VAL A 520 -5.95 -2.50 -24.16
C VAL A 520 -5.57 -3.95 -23.87
N ARG A 521 -4.28 -4.20 -23.69
CA ARG A 521 -3.71 -5.52 -23.36
C ARG A 521 -3.10 -5.46 -21.97
N VAL A 522 -3.40 -6.43 -21.12
CA VAL A 522 -3.02 -6.41 -19.70
C VAL A 522 -2.26 -7.67 -19.35
N VAL A 523 -1.08 -7.48 -18.77
CA VAL A 523 -0.33 -8.52 -18.07
C VAL A 523 -0.80 -8.53 -16.62
N ILE A 524 -1.31 -9.65 -16.14
CA ILE A 524 -1.66 -9.86 -14.74
C ILE A 524 -0.70 -10.87 -14.15
N LEU A 525 0.03 -10.49 -13.09
CA LEU A 525 0.97 -11.37 -12.37
C LEU A 525 0.51 -11.49 -10.92
N ASP A 526 0.17 -12.70 -10.51
CA ASP A 526 -0.24 -12.97 -9.13
C ASP A 526 0.98 -12.99 -8.23
N ALA A 527 0.77 -12.62 -6.98
CA ALA A 527 1.78 -12.75 -5.95
C ALA A 527 2.12 -14.23 -5.69
N GLN A 528 3.38 -14.50 -5.34
CA GLN A 528 3.86 -15.83 -4.98
C GLN A 528 3.21 -16.34 -3.67
N PRO A 529 2.51 -17.48 -3.67
CA PRO A 529 2.09 -18.16 -2.44
C PRO A 529 3.31 -18.67 -1.66
N ILE A 530 3.30 -18.58 -0.32
CA ILE A 530 4.47 -18.89 0.51
C ILE A 530 5.02 -20.32 0.31
N HIS A 531 4.17 -21.26 -0.11
CA HIS A 531 4.49 -22.68 -0.28
C HIS A 531 4.85 -23.06 -1.74
N ARG A 532 4.94 -22.10 -2.68
CA ARG A 532 5.25 -22.37 -4.09
C ARG A 532 6.34 -21.42 -4.59
N GLN A 533 7.28 -21.90 -5.39
CA GLN A 533 8.41 -21.10 -5.89
C GLN A 533 8.16 -20.45 -7.26
N ARG A 534 6.90 -20.18 -7.60
CA ARG A 534 6.48 -19.61 -8.89
C ARG A 534 5.38 -18.56 -8.72
N GLN A 535 5.24 -17.67 -9.70
CA GLN A 535 4.12 -16.74 -9.84
C GLN A 535 3.28 -17.10 -11.05
N GLU A 536 1.97 -17.13 -10.90
CA GLU A 536 1.03 -17.39 -11.98
C GLU A 536 0.71 -16.09 -12.72
N TYR A 537 0.63 -16.13 -14.05
CA TYR A 537 0.25 -14.97 -14.86
C TYR A 537 -0.94 -15.27 -15.76
N ARG A 538 -1.61 -14.20 -16.18
CA ARG A 538 -2.59 -14.19 -17.28
C ARG A 538 -2.32 -13.01 -18.19
N LEU A 539 -2.55 -13.19 -19.48
CA LEU A 539 -2.59 -12.13 -20.46
C LEU A 539 -4.04 -11.95 -20.93
N VAL A 540 -4.52 -10.72 -20.84
CA VAL A 540 -5.91 -10.37 -21.06
C VAL A 540 -6.00 -9.26 -22.08
N ASP A 541 -6.84 -9.44 -23.08
CA ASP A 541 -7.32 -8.38 -23.94
C ASP A 541 -8.64 -7.86 -23.39
N ALA A 542 -8.75 -6.55 -23.17
CA ALA A 542 -9.94 -6.00 -22.50
C ALA A 542 -11.24 -6.27 -23.29
N ALA A 543 -11.16 -6.39 -24.61
CA ALA A 543 -12.31 -6.63 -25.47
C ALA A 543 -12.65 -8.12 -25.62
N THR A 544 -11.64 -8.98 -25.75
CA THR A 544 -11.80 -10.40 -26.11
C THR A 544 -11.54 -11.39 -24.97
N GLY A 545 -11.05 -10.90 -23.83
CA GLY A 545 -10.82 -11.66 -22.60
C GLY A 545 -9.42 -12.25 -22.49
N GLU A 546 -9.27 -13.22 -21.59
CA GLU A 546 -8.01 -13.95 -21.40
C GLU A 546 -7.65 -14.74 -22.66
N PHE A 547 -6.42 -14.58 -23.13
CA PHE A 547 -5.89 -15.33 -24.26
C PHE A 547 -4.71 -16.23 -23.88
N GLU A 548 -3.95 -15.93 -22.82
CA GLU A 548 -2.85 -16.78 -22.37
C GLU A 548 -2.80 -16.88 -20.83
N ARG A 549 -2.41 -18.05 -20.32
CA ARG A 549 -2.14 -18.29 -18.90
C ARG A 549 -0.95 -19.22 -18.72
N GLY A 550 -0.15 -18.93 -17.70
CA GLY A 550 0.98 -19.77 -17.33
C GLY A 550 1.61 -19.36 -16.00
N TYR A 551 2.90 -19.66 -15.85
CA TYR A 551 3.69 -19.22 -14.70
C TYR A 551 5.12 -18.86 -15.08
N CYS A 552 5.76 -18.10 -14.19
CA CYS A 552 7.19 -17.82 -14.20
C CYS A 552 7.81 -18.31 -12.89
N GLU A 553 9.01 -18.90 -12.95
CA GLU A 553 9.72 -19.36 -11.76
C GLU A 553 10.39 -18.18 -11.05
N VAL A 554 10.27 -18.12 -9.72
CA VAL A 554 10.89 -17.04 -8.91
C VAL A 554 12.41 -17.10 -9.02
N ALA A 555 12.97 -18.29 -9.20
CA ALA A 555 14.40 -18.49 -9.41
C ALA A 555 14.93 -17.71 -10.63
N ASP A 556 14.17 -17.68 -11.73
CA ASP A 556 14.57 -16.96 -12.94
C ASP A 556 14.46 -15.44 -12.73
N MET A 557 13.45 -14.97 -12.01
CA MET A 557 13.31 -13.53 -11.72
C MET A 557 14.45 -12.98 -10.88
N VAL A 558 14.95 -13.74 -9.89
CA VAL A 558 15.95 -13.26 -8.92
C VAL A 558 17.38 -13.26 -9.48
N VAL A 559 17.69 -14.11 -10.47
CA VAL A 559 19.06 -14.19 -11.02
C VAL A 559 19.31 -13.18 -12.14
N ASN A 560 18.27 -12.51 -12.63
CA ASN A 560 18.30 -11.62 -13.78
C ASN A 560 18.40 -10.13 -13.42
N GLN A 561 18.91 -9.33 -14.37
CA GLN A 561 19.07 -7.87 -14.20
C GLN A 561 17.73 -7.13 -14.20
N PRO A 562 17.66 -5.89 -13.67
CA PRO A 562 16.43 -5.09 -13.66
C PRO A 562 15.82 -4.82 -15.04
N TRP A 563 16.64 -4.83 -16.10
CA TRP A 563 16.23 -4.61 -17.49
C TRP A 563 16.01 -5.91 -18.27
N ALA A 564 16.05 -7.08 -17.62
CA ALA A 564 15.78 -8.34 -18.30
C ALA A 564 14.31 -8.45 -18.71
N ASP A 565 14.08 -8.82 -19.97
CA ASP A 565 12.77 -8.92 -20.62
C ASP A 565 12.61 -10.22 -21.42
N ASN A 566 13.43 -11.24 -21.11
CA ASN A 566 13.45 -12.52 -21.81
C ASN A 566 13.57 -13.73 -20.85
N ILE A 567 13.04 -13.62 -19.63
CA ILE A 567 13.10 -14.75 -18.67
C ILE A 567 12.23 -15.92 -19.16
N PRO A 568 12.52 -17.17 -18.74
CA PRO A 568 11.67 -18.32 -19.08
C PRO A 568 10.21 -18.11 -18.64
N VAL A 569 9.28 -18.46 -19.54
CA VAL A 569 7.82 -18.43 -19.33
C VAL A 569 7.25 -19.81 -19.63
N TYR A 570 6.45 -20.34 -18.72
CA TYR A 570 5.87 -21.69 -18.83
C TYR A 570 4.36 -21.60 -19.07
N VAL A 571 3.97 -21.69 -20.33
CA VAL A 571 2.56 -21.62 -20.76
C VAL A 571 1.81 -22.87 -20.33
N GLN A 572 0.63 -22.69 -19.74
CA GLN A 572 -0.28 -23.78 -19.36
C GLN A 572 -1.46 -23.88 -20.33
N SER A 573 -1.96 -22.75 -20.82
CA SER A 573 -2.99 -22.67 -21.82
C SER A 573 -2.85 -21.39 -22.62
N ASP A 574 -3.08 -21.48 -23.92
CA ASP A 574 -3.10 -20.36 -24.85
C ASP A 574 -4.26 -20.56 -25.82
N ARG A 575 -5.01 -19.50 -26.14
CA ARG A 575 -5.92 -19.49 -27.28
C ARG A 575 -5.06 -19.34 -28.53
N VAL A 576 -4.33 -20.41 -28.87
CA VAL A 576 -3.83 -20.55 -30.23
C VAL A 576 -5.05 -20.55 -31.13
N SER A 577 -5.12 -19.54 -31.99
CA SER A 577 -6.03 -19.44 -33.13
C SER A 577 -6.22 -20.82 -33.74
N GLY A 578 -7.46 -21.31 -33.68
CA GLY A 578 -7.86 -22.45 -34.50
C GLY A 578 -7.52 -22.12 -35.95
N SER A 579 -6.83 -23.07 -36.58
CA SER A 579 -6.59 -23.19 -38.02
C SER A 579 -7.73 -22.70 -38.90
#